data_AF-G3LML1-F1
#
_entry.id   AF-G3LML1-F1
#
_cell.length_a   1.000
_cell.length_b   1.000
_cell.length_c   1.000
_cell.angle_alpha   90.00
_cell.angle_beta   90.00
_cell.angle_gamma   90.00
#
_symmetry.space_group_name_H-M   'P 1'
#
loop_
_entity.id
_entity.type
_entity.pdbx_description
1 polymer ?
#
loop_
_entity_poly.entity_id
_entity_poly.type
_entity_poly.pdbx_seq_one_letter_code
_entity_poly.pdbx_strand_id
1 'polypeptide(L)'
;DYINRLDNFDGPAVGEVAVDAQLYEEAFAIFKKFNLNVQAVNVLLDNVRSIERAVEFAFRVEEDAVWSQVAKAQLREGLVSDAIESFIRADDATQFLEVIRASEDSNVYDDLVKYLLMVRQKVKEPKVDSELIYAYAKIERLGEIEEFILMPNVANLQNVGDRLYDEALYEAAKI
;
A
#
# COMPACT_ATOMS: atom_id res chain seq x y z
N ASP A 1 6.96 49.82 -1.65
CA ASP A 1 5.67 49.14 -1.90
C ASP A 1 5.69 48.01 -2.94
N TYR A 2 6.74 47.18 -2.99
CA TYR A 2 6.73 45.91 -3.75
C TYR A 2 6.68 44.66 -2.84
N ILE A 3 6.79 44.86 -1.52
CA ILE A 3 6.84 43.79 -0.52
C ILE A 3 5.43 43.34 -0.09
N ASN A 4 4.40 44.18 -0.29
CA ASN A 4 3.00 43.86 0.04
C ASN A 4 2.20 43.24 -1.13
N ARG A 5 2.86 42.75 -2.19
CA ARG A 5 2.18 42.06 -3.32
C ARG A 5 2.43 40.55 -3.37
N LEU A 6 3.18 40.00 -2.41
CA LEU A 6 3.51 38.57 -2.35
C LEU A 6 2.59 37.76 -1.42
N ASP A 7 1.71 38.41 -0.65
CA ASP A 7 0.72 37.72 0.19
C ASP A 7 -0.42 37.04 -0.60
N ASN A 8 -0.40 37.14 -1.94
CA ASN A 8 -1.39 36.54 -2.84
C ASN A 8 -0.82 35.50 -3.82
N PHE A 9 0.41 35.01 -3.61
CA PHE A 9 0.87 33.87 -4.40
C PHE A 9 0.27 32.58 -3.87
N ASP A 10 -0.65 32.00 -4.64
CA ASP A 10 -1.24 30.70 -4.40
C ASP A 10 -0.13 29.63 -4.50
N GLY A 11 0.45 29.30 -3.34
CA GLY A 11 1.53 28.32 -3.20
C GLY A 11 1.30 27.01 -3.97
N PRO A 12 0.12 26.37 -3.84
CA PRO A 12 -0.28 25.26 -4.70
C PRO A 12 -0.10 25.56 -6.20
N ALA A 13 -0.65 26.66 -6.72
CA ALA A 13 -0.56 26.99 -8.13
C ALA A 13 0.89 27.25 -8.59
N VAL A 14 1.73 27.86 -7.76
CA VAL A 14 3.16 28.04 -8.07
C VAL A 14 3.88 26.69 -8.12
N GLY A 15 3.54 25.78 -7.22
CA GLY A 15 4.08 24.42 -7.21
C GLY A 15 3.75 23.68 -8.51
N GLU A 16 2.48 23.71 -8.94
CA GLU A 16 2.06 23.09 -10.20
C GLU A 16 2.78 23.72 -11.42
N VAL A 17 2.90 25.04 -11.47
CA VAL A 17 3.66 25.73 -12.53
C VAL A 17 5.13 25.29 -12.53
N ALA A 18 5.74 25.08 -11.37
CA ALA A 18 7.10 24.57 -11.27
C ALA A 18 7.22 23.12 -11.77
N VAL A 19 6.23 22.26 -11.48
CA VAL A 19 6.15 20.89 -12.03
C VAL A 19 6.06 20.92 -13.56
N ASP A 20 5.16 21.73 -14.11
CA ASP A 20 4.97 21.89 -15.57
C ASP A 20 6.24 22.42 -16.26
N ALA A 21 6.97 23.30 -15.58
CA ALA A 21 8.26 23.82 -16.02
C ALA A 21 9.44 22.85 -15.81
N GLN A 22 9.19 21.64 -15.29
CA GLN A 22 10.20 20.62 -14.95
C GLN A 22 11.22 21.05 -13.87
N LEU A 23 10.84 22.04 -13.05
CA LEU A 23 11.61 22.51 -11.90
C LEU A 23 11.22 21.71 -10.64
N TYR A 24 11.55 20.42 -10.63
CA TYR A 24 11.02 19.47 -9.63
C TYR A 24 11.54 19.69 -8.22
N GLU A 25 12.80 20.10 -8.06
CA GLU A 25 13.35 20.40 -6.73
C GLU A 25 12.70 21.65 -6.13
N GLU A 26 12.46 22.66 -6.97
CA GLU A 26 11.72 23.87 -6.60
C GLU A 26 10.27 23.54 -6.28
N ALA A 27 9.59 22.74 -7.12
CA ALA A 27 8.23 22.29 -6.88
C ALA A 27 8.10 21.55 -5.55
N PHE A 28 9.00 20.60 -5.29
CA PHE A 28 9.07 19.88 -4.02
C PHE A 28 9.25 20.84 -2.83
N ALA A 29 10.20 21.78 -2.93
CA ALA A 29 10.45 22.76 -1.88
C ALA A 29 9.25 23.70 -1.64
N ILE A 30 8.54 24.09 -2.71
CA ILE A 30 7.32 24.89 -2.64
C ILE A 30 6.23 24.09 -1.92
N PHE A 31 5.88 22.90 -2.39
CA PHE A 31 4.82 22.09 -1.77
C PHE A 31 5.12 21.80 -0.30
N LYS A 32 6.36 21.45 0.03
CA LYS A 32 6.81 21.28 1.41
C LYS A 32 6.63 22.55 2.24
N LYS A 33 6.98 23.73 1.71
CA LYS A 33 6.83 25.02 2.41
C LYS A 33 5.38 25.35 2.74
N PHE A 34 4.44 24.92 1.89
CA PHE A 34 3.01 25.13 2.08
C PHE A 34 2.30 23.95 2.79
N ASN A 35 3.05 22.99 3.34
CA ASN A 35 2.52 21.77 3.98
C ASN A 35 1.61 20.94 3.07
N LEU A 36 1.82 21.01 1.75
CA LEU A 36 1.15 20.16 0.77
C LEU A 36 1.94 18.85 0.61
N ASN A 37 1.95 18.05 1.68
CA ASN A 37 2.85 16.90 1.81
C ASN A 37 2.56 15.79 0.79
N VAL A 38 1.29 15.58 0.43
CA VAL A 38 0.90 14.62 -0.62
C VAL A 38 1.45 15.06 -1.99
N GLN A 39 1.30 16.33 -2.34
CA GLN A 39 1.85 16.89 -3.58
C GLN A 39 3.38 16.81 -3.57
N ALA A 40 4.02 17.16 -2.44
CA ALA A 40 5.47 17.09 -2.29
C ALA A 40 5.99 15.66 -2.51
N VAL A 41 5.40 14.66 -1.87
CA VAL A 41 5.84 13.27 -2.04
C VAL A 41 5.58 12.77 -3.47
N ASN A 42 4.46 13.17 -4.10
CA ASN A 42 4.19 12.80 -5.49
C ASN A 42 5.23 13.36 -6.46
N VAL A 43 5.74 14.59 -6.23
CA VAL A 43 6.87 15.11 -7.03
C VAL A 43 8.11 14.22 -6.89
N LEU A 44 8.40 13.71 -5.68
CA LEU A 44 9.52 12.79 -5.47
C LEU A 44 9.31 11.44 -6.18
N LEU A 45 8.08 10.92 -6.15
CA LEU A 45 7.74 9.61 -6.68
C LEU A 45 7.59 9.61 -8.21
N ASP A 46 6.81 10.53 -8.77
CA ASP A 46 6.41 10.50 -10.17
C ASP A 46 7.36 11.30 -11.09
N ASN A 47 7.92 12.40 -10.59
CA ASN A 47 8.77 13.31 -11.38
C ASN A 47 10.27 13.06 -11.16
N VAL A 48 10.72 13.10 -9.91
CA VAL A 48 12.13 12.85 -9.54
C VAL A 48 12.45 11.35 -9.62
N ARG A 49 11.45 10.50 -9.40
CA ARG A 49 11.54 9.03 -9.39
C ARG A 49 12.53 8.49 -8.35
N SER A 50 12.44 9.03 -7.13
CA SER A 50 13.26 8.61 -6.00
C SER A 50 12.38 8.15 -4.85
N ILE A 51 12.13 6.83 -4.79
CA ILE A 51 11.40 6.19 -3.69
C ILE A 51 12.14 6.38 -2.37
N GLU A 52 13.46 6.25 -2.35
CA GLU A 52 14.27 6.45 -1.13
C GLU A 52 14.01 7.82 -0.49
N ARG A 53 14.07 8.89 -1.30
CA ARG A 53 13.76 10.25 -0.81
C ARG A 53 12.31 10.40 -0.38
N ALA A 54 11.37 9.75 -1.06
CA ALA A 54 9.97 9.78 -0.70
C ALA A 54 9.71 9.08 0.65
N VAL A 55 10.36 7.94 0.90
CA VAL A 55 10.34 7.21 2.17
C VAL A 55 10.94 8.06 3.28
N GLU A 56 12.13 8.67 3.07
CA GLU A 56 12.72 9.59 4.04
C GLU A 56 11.80 10.76 4.37
N PHE A 57 11.12 11.31 3.36
CA PHE A 57 10.17 12.39 3.55
C PHE A 57 8.95 11.92 4.35
N ALA A 58 8.40 10.75 4.04
CA ALA A 58 7.28 10.14 4.76
C ALA A 58 7.60 9.89 6.24
N PHE A 59 8.82 9.45 6.56
CA PHE A 59 9.29 9.32 7.95
C PHE A 59 9.39 10.67 8.69
N ARG A 60 9.62 11.77 7.98
CA ARG A 60 9.73 13.11 8.61
C ARG A 60 8.38 13.74 8.87
N VAL A 61 7.40 13.51 8.00
CA VAL A 61 6.06 14.12 8.12
C VAL A 61 5.09 13.23 8.89
N GLU A 62 5.30 11.91 8.89
CA GLU A 62 4.50 10.93 9.63
C GLU A 62 2.99 11.02 9.35
N GLU A 63 2.61 11.25 8.09
CA GLU A 63 1.22 11.34 7.67
C GLU A 63 0.79 10.09 6.88
N ASP A 64 -0.33 9.50 7.27
CA ASP A 64 -0.90 8.30 6.62
C ASP A 64 -1.09 8.48 5.11
N ALA A 65 -1.62 9.64 4.71
CA ALA A 65 -1.88 9.95 3.30
C ALA A 65 -0.59 9.98 2.45
N VAL A 66 0.54 10.35 3.05
CA VAL A 66 1.87 10.37 2.41
C VAL A 66 2.39 8.94 2.29
N TRP A 67 2.29 8.15 3.37
CA TRP A 67 2.66 6.73 3.35
C TRP A 67 1.84 5.93 2.33
N SER A 68 0.55 6.23 2.17
CA SER A 68 -0.27 5.64 1.10
C SER A 68 0.26 5.92 -0.31
N GLN A 69 0.83 7.10 -0.59
CA GLN A 69 1.43 7.38 -1.90
C GLN A 69 2.73 6.61 -2.09
N VAL A 70 3.57 6.56 -1.05
CA VAL A 70 4.83 5.80 -1.07
C VAL A 70 4.55 4.32 -1.31
N ALA A 71 3.59 3.74 -0.59
CA ALA A 71 3.19 2.35 -0.73
C ALA A 71 2.72 2.01 -2.15
N LYS A 72 1.88 2.87 -2.74
CA LYS A 72 1.42 2.70 -4.13
C LYS A 72 2.58 2.75 -5.12
N ALA A 73 3.52 3.67 -4.95
CA ALA A 73 4.69 3.75 -5.82
C ALA A 73 5.62 2.54 -5.67
N GLN A 74 5.89 2.09 -4.44
CA GLN A 74 6.65 0.87 -4.17
C GLN A 74 6.00 -0.35 -4.83
N LEU A 75 4.67 -0.47 -4.74
CA LEU A 75 3.92 -1.57 -5.35
C LEU A 75 4.06 -1.56 -6.88
N ARG A 76 3.96 -0.38 -7.51
CA ARG A 76 4.14 -0.21 -8.97
C ARG A 76 5.54 -0.60 -9.45
N GLU A 77 6.57 -0.38 -8.63
CA GLU A 77 7.96 -0.76 -8.93
C GLU A 77 8.30 -2.20 -8.52
N GLY A 78 7.33 -2.99 -8.05
CA GLY A 78 7.52 -4.38 -7.65
C GLY A 78 8.22 -4.57 -6.30
N LEU A 79 8.36 -3.51 -5.50
CA LEU A 79 8.88 -3.56 -4.13
C LEU A 79 7.77 -4.01 -3.17
N VAL A 80 7.27 -5.23 -3.35
CA VAL A 80 6.01 -5.70 -2.74
C VAL A 80 6.06 -5.71 -1.21
N SER A 81 7.13 -6.25 -0.60
CA SER A 81 7.28 -6.26 0.86
C SER A 81 7.33 -4.85 1.45
N ASP A 82 8.09 -3.93 0.82
CA ASP A 82 8.20 -2.55 1.27
C ASP A 82 6.85 -1.81 1.13
N ALA A 83 6.14 -2.05 0.03
CA ALA A 83 4.80 -1.51 -0.19
C ALA A 83 3.81 -1.97 0.89
N ILE A 84 3.84 -3.25 1.24
CA ILE A 84 3.01 -3.82 2.31
C ILE A 84 3.33 -3.15 3.64
N GLU A 85 4.60 -3.01 4.02
CA GLU A 85 4.97 -2.33 5.26
C GLU A 85 4.46 -0.89 5.27
N SER A 86 4.61 -0.17 4.16
CA SER A 86 4.13 1.21 4.01
C SER A 86 2.60 1.31 4.09
N PHE A 87 1.85 0.38 3.48
CA PHE A 87 0.38 0.36 3.58
C PHE A 87 -0.09 0.03 5.00
N ILE A 88 0.57 -0.90 5.69
CA ILE A 88 0.27 -1.19 7.11
C ILE A 88 0.54 0.05 7.95
N ARG A 89 1.66 0.76 7.72
CA ARG A 89 1.99 2.00 8.43
C ARG A 89 0.96 3.11 8.18
N ALA A 90 0.45 3.21 6.96
CA ALA A 90 -0.63 4.14 6.59
C ALA A 90 -2.02 3.69 7.07
N ASP A 91 -2.14 2.48 7.64
CA ASP A 91 -3.42 1.85 7.97
C ASP A 91 -4.39 1.86 6.76
N ASP A 92 -3.85 1.71 5.54
CA ASP A 92 -4.58 1.88 4.27
C ASP A 92 -5.01 0.54 3.70
N ALA A 93 -6.32 0.28 3.77
CA ALA A 93 -6.94 -0.94 3.26
C ALA A 93 -7.48 -0.82 1.83
N THR A 94 -7.28 0.30 1.13
CA THR A 94 -7.95 0.57 -0.15
C THR A 94 -7.40 -0.23 -1.33
N GLN A 95 -6.14 -0.67 -1.25
CA GLN A 95 -5.42 -1.32 -2.36
C GLN A 95 -5.33 -2.85 -2.22
N PHE A 96 -6.21 -3.47 -1.43
CA PHE A 96 -6.06 -4.89 -1.09
C PHE A 96 -6.08 -5.84 -2.30
N LEU A 97 -6.86 -5.52 -3.34
CA LEU A 97 -6.88 -6.32 -4.57
C LEU A 97 -5.55 -6.29 -5.33
N GLU A 98 -4.89 -5.13 -5.37
CA GLU A 98 -3.59 -4.98 -6.05
C GLU A 98 -2.47 -5.62 -5.23
N VAL A 99 -2.49 -5.44 -3.90
CA VAL A 99 -1.52 -6.06 -3.00
C VAL A 99 -1.60 -7.59 -3.04
N ILE A 100 -2.81 -8.17 -3.02
CA ILE A 100 -3.01 -9.63 -3.19
C ILE A 100 -2.32 -10.10 -4.46
N ARG A 101 -2.64 -9.48 -5.60
CA ARG A 101 -2.08 -9.88 -6.90
C ARG A 101 -0.56 -9.79 -6.91
N ALA A 102 -0.01 -8.67 -6.46
CA ALA A 102 1.44 -8.45 -6.46
C ALA A 102 2.17 -9.45 -5.53
N SER A 103 1.58 -9.77 -4.38
CA SER A 103 2.10 -10.79 -3.46
C SER A 103 2.04 -12.19 -4.02
N GLU A 104 0.98 -12.55 -4.76
CA GLU A 104 0.88 -13.83 -5.46
C GLU A 104 1.96 -13.95 -6.54
N ASP A 105 2.10 -12.92 -7.39
CA ASP A 105 3.08 -12.86 -8.47
C ASP A 105 4.53 -12.94 -7.94
N SER A 106 4.78 -12.36 -6.76
CA SER A 106 6.12 -12.29 -6.14
C SER A 106 6.36 -13.37 -5.08
N ASN A 107 5.38 -14.24 -4.81
CA ASN A 107 5.42 -15.28 -3.77
C ASN A 107 5.73 -14.74 -2.36
N VAL A 108 5.18 -13.58 -2.00
CA VAL A 108 5.40 -12.88 -0.72
C VAL A 108 4.18 -13.05 0.21
N TYR A 109 3.94 -14.28 0.65
CA TYR A 109 2.74 -14.63 1.42
C TYR A 109 2.84 -14.25 2.91
N ASP A 110 4.02 -14.32 3.53
CA ASP A 110 4.19 -13.94 4.95
C ASP A 110 3.84 -12.47 5.21
N ASP A 111 4.25 -11.55 4.33
CA ASP A 111 3.88 -10.14 4.46
C ASP A 111 2.43 -9.89 4.06
N LEU A 112 1.93 -10.61 3.04
CA LEU A 112 0.52 -10.53 2.64
C LEU A 112 -0.42 -10.86 3.81
N VAL A 113 -0.12 -11.90 4.59
CA VAL A 113 -0.90 -12.24 5.80
C VAL A 113 -1.00 -11.05 6.76
N LYS A 114 0.11 -10.37 7.04
CA LYS A 114 0.12 -9.21 7.95
C LYS A 114 -0.79 -8.10 7.45
N TYR A 115 -0.72 -7.81 6.15
CA TYR A 115 -1.53 -6.79 5.52
C TYR A 115 -3.02 -7.16 5.50
N LEU A 116 -3.37 -8.39 5.10
CA LEU A 116 -4.76 -8.86 5.07
C LEU A 116 -5.40 -8.89 6.45
N LEU A 117 -4.65 -9.20 7.51
CA LEU A 117 -5.13 -9.10 8.88
C LEU A 117 -5.50 -7.66 9.28
N MET A 118 -4.70 -6.66 8.87
CA MET A 118 -5.04 -5.24 9.05
C MET A 118 -6.30 -4.86 8.26
N VAL A 119 -6.35 -5.22 6.97
CA VAL A 119 -7.50 -4.93 6.09
C VAL A 119 -8.80 -5.51 6.67
N ARG A 120 -8.76 -6.75 7.16
CA ARG A 120 -9.90 -7.46 7.74
C ARG A 120 -10.48 -6.76 8.97
N GLN A 121 -9.67 -6.03 9.73
CA GLN A 121 -10.17 -5.24 10.86
C GLN A 121 -11.05 -4.05 10.42
N LYS A 122 -10.90 -3.60 9.18
CA LYS A 122 -11.60 -2.44 8.60
C LYS A 122 -12.77 -2.82 7.72
N VAL A 123 -12.60 -3.86 6.90
CA VAL A 123 -13.60 -4.27 5.89
C VAL A 123 -13.89 -5.76 5.99
N LYS A 124 -15.17 -6.12 5.83
CA LYS A 124 -15.62 -7.51 5.76
C LYS A 124 -15.80 -7.89 4.29
N GLU A 125 -14.72 -8.36 3.68
CA GLU A 125 -14.67 -8.70 2.25
C GLU A 125 -14.39 -10.20 2.06
N PRO A 126 -15.26 -10.94 1.34
CA PRO A 126 -15.04 -12.36 1.05
C PRO A 126 -13.68 -12.67 0.44
N LYS A 127 -13.19 -11.78 -0.44
CA LYS A 127 -11.89 -11.94 -1.09
C LYS A 127 -10.75 -11.86 -0.08
N VAL A 128 -10.82 -10.98 0.92
CA VAL A 128 -9.77 -10.83 1.95
C VAL A 128 -9.69 -12.09 2.81
N ASP A 129 -10.83 -12.57 3.32
CA ASP A 129 -10.85 -13.79 4.14
C ASP A 129 -10.41 -15.03 3.33
N SER A 130 -10.81 -15.13 2.07
CA SER A 130 -10.42 -16.25 1.19
C SER A 130 -8.91 -16.25 0.93
N GLU A 131 -8.33 -15.10 0.62
CA GLU A 131 -6.90 -14.98 0.36
C GLU A 131 -6.06 -15.10 1.63
N LEU A 132 -6.59 -14.75 2.80
CA LEU A 132 -5.89 -14.99 4.06
C LEU A 132 -5.73 -16.49 4.34
N ILE A 133 -6.78 -17.29 4.12
CA ILE A 133 -6.70 -18.75 4.23
C ILE A 133 -5.71 -19.31 3.21
N TYR A 134 -5.81 -18.88 1.96
CA TYR A 134 -4.90 -19.32 0.91
C TYR A 134 -3.45 -18.95 1.24
N ALA A 135 -3.18 -17.72 1.71
CA ALA A 135 -1.84 -17.29 2.11
C ALA A 135 -1.29 -18.12 3.28
N TYR A 136 -2.11 -18.47 4.29
CA TYR A 136 -1.68 -19.39 5.35
C TYR A 136 -1.30 -20.76 4.80
N ALA A 137 -2.05 -21.30 3.84
CA ALA A 137 -1.70 -22.56 3.19
C ALA A 137 -0.34 -22.47 2.47
N LYS A 138 -0.07 -21.37 1.76
CA LYS A 138 1.19 -21.16 1.02
C LYS A 138 2.42 -21.06 1.90
N ILE A 139 2.26 -20.69 3.18
CA ILE A 139 3.33 -20.63 4.18
C ILE A 139 3.25 -21.78 5.20
N GLU A 140 2.51 -22.85 4.86
CA GLU A 140 2.38 -24.09 5.66
C GLU A 140 1.83 -23.89 7.09
N ARG A 141 1.05 -22.83 7.30
CA ARG A 141 0.42 -22.46 8.57
C ARG A 141 -0.98 -23.07 8.72
N LEU A 142 -1.03 -24.40 8.77
CA LEU A 142 -2.29 -25.16 8.79
C LEU A 142 -3.13 -24.91 10.05
N GLY A 143 -2.49 -24.74 11.21
CA GLY A 143 -3.20 -24.48 12.47
C GLY A 143 -3.96 -23.15 12.44
N GLU A 144 -3.39 -22.14 11.79
CA GLU A 144 -4.02 -20.84 11.58
C GLU A 144 -5.23 -20.95 10.65
N ILE A 145 -5.21 -21.86 9.67
CA ILE A 145 -6.38 -22.15 8.83
C ILE A 145 -7.49 -22.78 9.67
N GLU A 146 -7.17 -23.82 10.44
CA GLU A 146 -8.13 -24.51 11.32
C GLU A 146 -8.78 -23.53 12.32
N GLU A 147 -7.98 -22.66 12.94
CA GLU A 147 -8.51 -21.64 13.85
C GLU A 147 -9.38 -20.62 13.11
N PHE A 148 -8.95 -20.19 11.92
CA PHE A 148 -9.65 -19.15 11.15
C PHE A 148 -11.04 -19.60 10.67
N ILE A 149 -11.18 -20.84 10.18
CA ILE A 149 -12.47 -21.34 9.68
C ILE A 149 -13.51 -21.53 10.78
N LEU A 150 -13.06 -21.71 12.04
CA LEU A 150 -13.94 -21.82 13.21
C LEU A 150 -14.44 -20.44 13.70
N MET A 151 -13.75 -19.37 13.33
CA MET A 151 -14.17 -18.00 13.62
C MET A 151 -15.18 -17.50 12.58
N PRO A 152 -16.04 -16.52 12.94
CA PRO A 152 -16.91 -15.87 11.95
C PRO A 152 -16.10 -15.26 10.81
N ASN A 153 -16.32 -15.75 9.59
CA ASN A 153 -15.65 -15.33 8.37
C ASN A 153 -16.65 -15.27 7.20
N VAL A 154 -16.25 -14.62 6.12
CA VAL A 154 -17.02 -14.50 4.87
C VAL A 154 -16.28 -15.14 3.68
N ALA A 155 -15.34 -16.05 3.95
CA ALA A 155 -14.53 -16.70 2.91
C ALA A 155 -15.38 -17.58 1.98
N ASN A 156 -14.97 -17.66 0.72
CA ASN A 156 -15.48 -18.68 -0.20
C ASN A 156 -14.62 -19.94 -0.09
N LEU A 157 -14.88 -20.75 0.94
CA LEU A 157 -14.11 -21.95 1.27
C LEU A 157 -14.03 -22.95 0.11
N GLN A 158 -15.12 -23.12 -0.64
CA GLN A 158 -15.15 -24.03 -1.79
C GLN A 158 -14.10 -23.63 -2.83
N ASN A 159 -14.09 -22.36 -3.25
CA ASN A 159 -13.13 -21.88 -4.24
C ASN A 159 -11.68 -21.96 -3.74
N VAL A 160 -11.45 -21.69 -2.45
CA VAL A 160 -10.11 -21.80 -1.85
C VAL A 160 -9.66 -23.25 -1.83
N GLY A 161 -10.53 -24.17 -1.37
CA GLY A 161 -10.24 -25.61 -1.35
C GLY A 161 -9.95 -26.17 -2.74
N ASP A 162 -10.76 -25.82 -3.75
CA ASP A 162 -10.53 -26.24 -5.13
C ASP A 162 -9.18 -25.73 -5.66
N ARG A 163 -8.85 -24.45 -5.42
CA ARG A 163 -7.55 -23.85 -5.79
C ARG A 163 -6.38 -24.55 -5.11
N LEU A 164 -6.47 -24.82 -3.81
CA LEU A 164 -5.43 -25.52 -3.06
C LEU A 164 -5.26 -26.97 -3.54
N TYR A 165 -6.35 -27.65 -3.87
CA TYR A 165 -6.33 -29.00 -4.42
C TYR A 165 -5.64 -29.05 -5.78
N ASP A 166 -5.96 -28.12 -6.68
CA ASP A 166 -5.35 -28.00 -8.01
C ASP A 166 -3.84 -27.71 -7.92
N GLU A 167 -3.40 -27.02 -6.87
CA GLU A 167 -1.98 -26.76 -6.57
C GLU A 167 -1.31 -27.89 -5.75
N ALA A 168 -1.99 -29.02 -5.56
CA ALA A 168 -1.52 -30.18 -4.80
C ALA A 168 -1.23 -29.91 -3.30
N LEU A 169 -1.80 -28.85 -2.72
CA LEU A 169 -1.75 -28.54 -1.29
C LEU A 169 -2.86 -29.28 -0.54
N TYR A 170 -2.85 -30.61 -0.63
CA TYR A 170 -3.98 -31.45 -0.22
C TYR A 170 -4.32 -31.38 1.27
N GLU A 171 -3.31 -31.25 2.15
CA GLU A 171 -3.57 -31.14 3.59
C GLU A 171 -4.32 -29.84 3.90
N ALA A 172 -3.94 -28.73 3.28
CA ALA A 172 -4.65 -27.46 3.42
C ALA A 172 -6.03 -27.50 2.76
N ALA A 173 -6.15 -28.12 1.58
CA ALA A 173 -7.42 -28.23 0.84
C ALA A 173 -8.48 -29.10 1.56
N LYS A 174 -8.04 -30.01 2.43
CA LYS A 174 -8.91 -30.91 3.19
C LYS A 174 -9.54 -30.25 4.41
N ILE A 175 -8.89 -29.23 4.97
CA ILE A 175 -9.37 -28.44 6.12
C ILE A 175 -10.58 -27.60 5.69
#